data_AF-A0A9D9LYP2-F1
#
_entry.id   AF-A0A9D9LYP2-F1
#
_cell.length_a   1.000
_cell.length_b   1.000
_cell.length_c   1.000
_cell.angle_alpha   90.00
_cell.angle_beta   90.00
_cell.angle_gamma   90.00
#
_symmetry.space_group_name_H-M   'P 1'
#
loop_
_entity.id
_entity.type
_entity.pdbx_description
1 polymer ?
#
loop_
_entity_poly.entity_id
_entity_poly.type
_entity_poly.pdbx_seq_one_letter_code
_entity_poly.pdbx_strand_id
1 'polypeptide(L)'
;MKENIDKLQLERFRFIRILCDVLFVLFVFFFVLLFQRDLIAMVQEAWSHGQTKNNPFVTAIVVSALLLLLKKLVSWLFGLRGMWEMVSFLPSFMLLSFATDVNIRTMRYPSGKWIWIGIVTLGVVLFVAWLDSGARQKTKMQLPNMLWPNFLFYALFSVLCVAFTNHNAAEHMELAAFRHANLGRYEEVVHVGERSLETTPALTALRNVALVRTGGAGEKLFSYPQPYGVEGLLVNRFINQTDAYGASVFYRMAGTEAYGGETAKAYCQRLYQQNDDSFSRDMYIASLLLDRRVDAFAREFPPQALGDTLAPIHYREAWILYYDLYPDENYTYHDSELEPLYAEYKSIMSNRRLEPVANRNTRFLRFGKTYWHYFYTAGK
;
A
#
# COMPACT_ATOMS: atom_id res chain seq x y z
N MET A 1 19.97 33.07 47.12
CA MET A 1 19.50 31.65 47.12
C MET A 1 18.21 31.45 46.30
N LYS A 2 17.16 32.27 46.49
CA LYS A 2 15.89 32.17 45.72
C LYS A 2 16.08 32.40 44.20
N GLU A 3 16.88 33.41 43.85
CA GLU A 3 17.23 33.74 42.45
C GLU A 3 17.96 32.61 41.70
N ASN A 4 18.90 31.93 42.36
CA ASN A 4 19.60 30.77 41.77
C ASN A 4 18.65 29.58 41.52
N ILE A 5 17.63 29.40 42.38
CA ILE A 5 16.66 28.31 42.23
C ILE A 5 15.67 28.61 41.09
N ASP A 6 15.24 29.86 40.95
CA ASP A 6 14.34 30.28 39.86
C ASP A 6 15.04 30.23 38.49
N LYS A 7 16.33 30.60 38.44
CA LYS A 7 17.17 30.43 37.24
C LYS A 7 17.31 28.96 36.84
N LEU A 8 17.57 28.07 37.81
CA LEU A 8 17.67 26.62 37.56
C LEU A 8 16.36 26.02 37.04
N GLN A 9 15.21 26.47 37.55
CA GLN A 9 13.90 26.02 37.05
C GLN A 9 13.66 26.48 35.62
N LEU A 10 14.02 27.72 35.28
CA LEU A 10 13.90 28.25 33.92
C LEU A 10 14.79 27.47 32.93
N GLU A 11 16.01 27.13 33.32
CA GLU A 11 16.92 26.31 32.51
C GLU A 11 16.35 24.91 32.27
N ARG A 12 15.73 24.29 33.29
CA ARG A 12 15.05 22.99 33.16
C ARG A 12 13.88 23.05 32.18
N PHE A 13 13.02 24.06 32.28
CA PHE A 13 11.93 24.25 31.31
C PHE A 13 12.44 24.45 29.88
N ARG A 14 13.51 25.26 29.72
CA ARG A 14 14.14 25.48 28.41
C ARG A 14 14.72 24.19 27.84
N PHE A 15 15.38 23.39 28.66
CA PHE A 15 15.93 22.09 28.26
C PHE A 15 14.83 21.13 27.79
N ILE A 16 13.76 20.96 28.57
CA ILE A 16 12.62 20.09 28.22
C ILE A 16 11.99 20.54 26.91
N ARG A 17 11.79 21.85 26.73
CA ARG A 17 11.25 22.42 25.49
C ARG A 17 12.11 22.06 24.29
N ILE A 18 13.42 22.32 24.35
CA ILE A 18 14.33 22.02 23.24
C ILE A 18 14.31 20.53 22.92
N LEU A 19 14.33 19.68 23.96
CA LEU A 19 14.27 18.24 23.80
C LEU A 19 12.99 17.79 23.08
N CYS A 20 11.83 18.31 23.47
CA CYS A 20 10.56 17.96 22.82
C CYS A 20 10.43 18.57 21.41
N ASP A 21 10.95 19.78 21.17
CA ASP A 21 11.03 20.36 19.82
C ASP A 21 11.88 19.44 18.91
N VAL A 22 13.03 18.94 19.40
CA VAL A 22 13.88 17.99 18.66
C VAL A 22 13.17 16.67 18.40
N LEU A 23 12.56 16.06 19.43
CA LEU A 23 11.82 14.82 19.27
C LEU A 23 10.65 14.97 18.28
N PHE A 24 9.94 16.08 18.34
CA PHE A 24 8.87 16.38 17.40
C PHE A 24 9.38 16.45 15.96
N VAL A 25 10.48 17.19 15.71
CA VAL A 25 11.08 17.26 14.37
C VAL A 25 11.52 15.88 13.89
N LEU A 26 12.18 15.10 14.74
CA LEU A 26 12.60 13.74 14.39
C LEU A 26 11.39 12.87 14.03
N PHE A 27 10.32 12.92 14.83
CA PHE A 27 9.09 12.20 14.54
C PHE A 27 8.49 12.62 13.21
N VAL A 28 8.24 13.91 12.98
CA VAL A 28 7.65 14.39 11.72
C VAL A 28 8.52 14.02 10.54
N PHE A 29 9.83 14.18 10.67
CA PHE A 29 10.80 13.89 9.63
C PHE A 29 10.76 12.41 9.22
N PHE A 30 10.87 11.48 10.18
CA PHE A 30 10.81 10.05 9.90
C PHE A 30 9.41 9.59 9.48
N PHE A 31 8.36 10.17 10.06
CA PHE A 31 6.97 9.90 9.70
C PHE A 31 6.71 10.24 8.22
N VAL A 32 7.14 11.42 7.76
CA VAL A 32 7.00 11.83 6.36
C VAL A 32 7.91 11.02 5.44
N LEU A 33 9.15 10.74 5.84
CA LEU A 33 10.13 10.07 4.97
C LEU A 33 9.96 8.57 4.81
N LEU A 34 9.58 7.89 5.89
CA LEU A 34 9.56 6.43 5.94
C LEU A 34 8.14 5.88 5.86
N PHE A 35 7.18 6.56 6.49
CA PHE A 35 5.82 6.04 6.60
C PHE A 35 4.87 6.63 5.56
N GLN A 36 4.83 7.96 5.39
CA GLN A 36 3.86 8.65 4.52
C GLN A 36 4.47 9.19 3.22
N ARG A 37 5.65 8.71 2.83
CA ARG A 37 6.42 9.22 1.69
C ARG A 37 5.65 9.16 0.38
N ASP A 38 5.12 7.98 0.07
CA ASP A 38 4.49 7.72 -1.23
C ASP A 38 3.12 8.39 -1.31
N LEU A 39 2.39 8.44 -0.19
CA LEU A 39 1.13 9.18 -0.09
C LEU A 39 1.35 10.67 -0.37
N ILE A 40 2.30 11.30 0.33
CA ILE A 40 2.56 12.74 0.18
C ILE A 40 3.05 13.05 -1.24
N ALA A 41 3.87 12.17 -1.84
CA ALA A 41 4.29 12.32 -3.22
C ALA A 41 3.12 12.30 -4.20
N MET A 42 2.21 11.34 -4.04
CA MET A 42 1.04 11.22 -4.90
C MET A 42 0.09 12.42 -4.73
N VAL A 43 -0.17 12.86 -3.50
CA VAL A 43 -1.00 14.04 -3.21
C VAL A 43 -0.39 15.30 -3.81
N GLN A 44 0.92 15.50 -3.64
CA GLN A 44 1.61 16.67 -4.20
C GLN A 44 1.56 16.68 -5.73
N GLU A 45 1.75 15.53 -6.38
CA GLU A 45 1.67 15.43 -7.84
C GLU A 45 0.25 15.69 -8.35
N ALA A 46 -0.76 15.09 -7.70
CA ALA A 46 -2.17 15.27 -8.04
C ALA A 46 -2.60 16.75 -7.91
N TRP A 47 -2.13 17.45 -6.88
CA TRP A 47 -2.51 18.85 -6.61
C TRP A 47 -1.67 19.86 -7.39
N SER A 48 -0.41 19.54 -7.70
CA SER A 48 0.44 20.40 -8.51
C SER A 48 0.28 20.20 -10.02
N HIS A 49 -0.64 19.33 -10.45
CA HIS A 49 -0.79 18.91 -11.85
C HIS A 49 0.55 18.47 -12.48
N GLY A 50 1.40 17.79 -11.70
CA GLY A 50 2.71 17.33 -12.14
C GLY A 50 3.80 18.41 -12.26
N GLN A 51 3.54 19.67 -11.87
CA GLN A 51 4.52 20.75 -12.00
C GLN A 51 5.65 20.68 -10.96
N THR A 52 5.43 20.02 -9.83
CA THR A 52 6.45 19.90 -8.78
C THR A 52 6.93 18.46 -8.64
N LYS A 53 8.23 18.24 -8.81
CA LYS A 53 8.85 16.95 -8.46
C LYS A 53 9.02 16.89 -6.95
N ASN A 54 8.37 15.93 -6.30
CA ASN A 54 8.53 15.73 -4.86
C ASN A 54 9.93 15.19 -4.56
N ASN A 55 10.72 15.92 -3.77
CA ASN A 55 11.86 15.38 -3.06
C ASN A 55 11.44 15.09 -1.62
N PRO A 56 11.28 13.81 -1.22
CA PRO A 56 10.79 13.44 0.10
C PRO A 56 11.58 14.07 1.25
N PHE A 57 12.90 14.23 1.07
CA PHE A 57 13.77 14.81 2.09
C PHE A 57 13.48 16.30 2.30
N VAL A 58 13.33 17.05 1.20
CA VAL A 58 12.97 18.47 1.26
C VAL A 58 11.57 18.63 1.85
N THR A 59 10.62 17.80 1.43
CA THR A 59 9.25 17.82 1.92
C THR A 59 9.18 17.55 3.42
N ALA A 60 9.93 16.58 3.92
CA ALA A 60 10.02 16.30 5.35
C ALA A 60 10.58 17.49 6.15
N ILE A 61 11.61 18.18 5.64
CA ILE A 61 12.17 19.38 6.27
C ILE A 61 11.13 20.52 6.29
N VAL A 62 10.49 20.80 5.15
CA VAL A 62 9.51 21.88 5.02
C VAL A 62 8.30 21.64 5.93
N VAL A 63 7.74 20.42 5.92
CA VAL A 63 6.60 20.05 6.79
C VAL A 63 7.00 20.17 8.27
N SER A 64 8.19 19.70 8.65
CA SER A 64 8.69 19.81 10.03
C SER A 64 8.81 21.27 10.47
N ALA A 65 9.35 22.14 9.61
CA ALA A 65 9.48 23.56 9.88
C ALA A 65 8.11 24.26 10.02
N LEU A 66 7.17 23.99 9.11
CA LEU A 66 5.81 24.56 9.15
C LEU A 66 5.06 24.16 10.42
N LEU A 67 5.13 22.88 10.80
CA LEU A 67 4.47 22.39 12.01
C LEU A 67 5.11 22.94 13.29
N LEU A 68 6.43 23.12 13.33
CA LEU A 68 7.09 23.82 14.44
C LEU A 68 6.66 25.30 14.55
N LEU A 69 6.47 25.98 13.41
CA LEU A 69 5.95 27.35 13.40
C LEU A 69 4.52 27.40 13.94
N LEU A 70 3.67 26.43 13.56
CA LEU A 70 2.32 26.30 14.12
C LEU A 70 2.35 26.08 15.63
N LYS A 71 3.20 25.17 16.13
CA LYS A 71 3.38 24.97 17.58
C LYS A 71 3.76 26.28 18.27
N LYS A 72 4.75 27.02 17.73
CA LYS A 72 5.18 28.33 18.29
C LYS A 72 4.04 29.35 18.28
N LEU A 73 3.24 29.39 17.22
CA LEU A 73 2.07 30.26 17.11
C LEU A 73 1.04 29.94 18.19
N VAL A 74 0.73 28.66 18.41
CA VAL A 74 -0.21 28.21 19.46
C VAL A 74 0.32 28.56 20.86
N SER A 75 1.60 28.30 21.15
CA SER A 75 2.19 28.68 22.45
C SER A 75 2.13 30.19 22.68
N TRP A 76 2.32 30.99 21.62
CA TRP A 76 2.27 32.45 21.70
C TRP A 76 0.84 32.96 21.92
N LEU A 77 -0.14 32.48 21.14
CA LEU A 77 -1.54 32.91 21.22
C LEU A 77 -2.19 32.61 22.57
N PHE A 78 -1.95 31.40 23.11
CA PHE A 78 -2.61 30.92 24.32
C PHE A 78 -1.75 31.04 25.58
N GLY A 79 -0.55 31.63 25.46
CA GLY A 79 0.34 31.86 26.60
C GLY A 79 0.83 30.59 27.30
N LEU A 80 0.75 29.43 26.65
CA LEU A 80 1.13 28.13 27.21
C LEU A 80 2.62 28.11 27.54
N ARG A 81 2.97 27.97 28.83
CA ARG A 81 4.35 27.96 29.31
C ARG A 81 4.60 26.80 30.28
N GLY A 82 5.87 26.42 30.42
CA GLY A 82 6.28 25.45 31.42
C GLY A 82 5.75 24.05 31.15
N MET A 83 5.03 23.46 32.11
CA MET A 83 4.53 22.08 31.99
C MET A 83 3.47 21.89 30.91
N TRP A 84 2.67 22.92 30.64
CA TRP A 84 1.57 22.84 29.68
C TRP A 84 2.00 23.16 28.26
N GLU A 85 3.28 23.51 28.04
CA GLU A 85 3.82 23.80 26.72
C GLU A 85 3.63 22.63 25.74
N MET A 86 3.60 21.38 26.23
CA MET A 86 3.39 20.22 25.34
C MET A 86 2.05 20.23 24.62
N VAL A 87 1.01 20.80 25.24
CA VAL A 87 -0.32 20.87 24.62
C VAL A 87 -0.31 21.74 23.36
N SER A 88 0.67 22.64 23.22
CA SER A 88 0.85 23.42 21.98
C SER A 88 1.29 22.58 20.77
N PHE A 89 1.79 21.35 20.98
CA PHE A 89 2.10 20.43 19.86
C PHE A 89 0.86 19.71 19.33
N LEU A 90 -0.20 19.56 20.14
CA LEU A 90 -1.38 18.77 19.74
C LEU A 90 -1.97 19.24 18.40
N PRO A 91 -2.20 20.55 18.13
CA PRO A 91 -2.65 21.00 16.81
C PRO A 91 -1.72 20.62 15.67
N SER A 92 -0.40 20.59 15.91
CA SER A 92 0.59 20.24 14.88
C SER A 92 0.56 18.75 14.54
N PHE A 93 0.40 17.88 15.56
CA PHE A 93 0.17 16.45 15.32
C PHE A 93 -1.15 16.20 14.58
N MET A 94 -2.24 16.85 14.99
CA MET A 94 -3.54 16.66 14.35
C MET A 94 -3.55 17.19 12.91
N LEU A 95 -2.85 18.29 12.63
CA LEU A 95 -2.69 18.80 11.26
C LEU A 95 -1.87 17.84 10.38
N LEU A 96 -0.80 17.25 10.92
CA LEU A 96 -0.02 16.24 10.20
C LEU A 96 -0.86 15.01 9.87
N SER A 97 -1.67 14.54 10.82
CA SER A 97 -2.59 13.44 10.61
C SER A 97 -3.66 13.78 9.58
N PHE A 98 -4.22 14.99 9.64
CA PHE A 98 -5.16 15.46 8.64
C PHE A 98 -4.53 15.40 7.25
N ALA A 99 -3.33 15.98 7.09
CA ALA A 99 -2.64 16.06 5.80
C ALA A 99 -2.36 14.67 5.18
N THR A 100 -2.27 13.62 6.00
CA THR A 100 -1.93 12.26 5.61
C THR A 100 -3.11 11.28 5.72
N ASP A 101 -4.32 11.78 5.94
CA ASP A 101 -5.57 11.00 5.92
C ASP A 101 -6.36 11.31 4.64
N VAL A 102 -5.69 11.14 3.50
CA VAL A 102 -6.30 11.27 2.17
C VAL A 102 -6.84 9.93 1.72
N ASN A 103 -8.05 9.92 1.17
CA ASN A 103 -8.54 8.78 0.42
C ASN A 103 -7.89 8.76 -0.97
N ILE A 104 -6.98 7.82 -1.21
CA ILE A 104 -6.17 7.76 -2.44
C ILE A 104 -7.01 7.61 -3.73
N ARG A 105 -8.22 7.04 -3.63
CA ARG A 105 -9.09 6.78 -4.79
C ARG A 105 -9.83 8.02 -5.27
N THR A 106 -10.27 8.84 -4.31
CA THR A 106 -11.06 10.06 -4.58
C THR A 106 -10.21 11.32 -4.51
N MET A 107 -8.99 11.24 -3.99
CA MET A 107 -8.12 12.38 -3.67
C MET A 107 -8.81 13.43 -2.80
N ARG A 108 -9.70 12.98 -1.90
CA ARG A 108 -10.47 13.82 -1.00
C ARG A 108 -10.15 13.51 0.46
N TYR A 109 -10.19 14.56 1.27
CA TYR A 109 -10.12 14.45 2.72
C TYR A 109 -11.50 14.16 3.31
N PRO A 110 -11.60 13.27 4.32
CA PRO A 110 -12.84 12.98 5.02
C PRO A 110 -13.22 14.14 5.97
N SER A 111 -13.86 15.16 5.43
CA SER A 111 -14.14 16.43 6.11
C SER A 111 -14.95 16.28 7.41
N GLY A 112 -15.91 15.35 7.47
CA GLY A 112 -16.80 15.19 8.62
C GLY A 112 -16.09 14.91 9.94
N LYS A 113 -15.18 13.92 9.98
CA LYS A 113 -14.45 13.57 11.21
C LYS A 113 -13.44 14.64 11.62
N TRP A 114 -12.79 15.29 10.66
CA TRP A 114 -11.75 16.28 10.92
C TRP A 114 -12.28 17.60 11.48
N ILE A 115 -13.51 17.98 11.16
CA ILE A 115 -14.18 19.12 11.80
C ILE A 115 -14.28 18.88 13.31
N TRP A 116 -14.76 17.70 13.73
CA TRP A 116 -14.88 17.35 15.14
C TRP A 116 -13.54 17.21 15.84
N ILE A 117 -12.54 16.58 15.21
CA ILE A 117 -11.18 16.49 15.76
C ILE A 117 -10.59 17.89 15.94
N GLY A 118 -10.81 18.81 14.99
CA GLY A 118 -10.39 20.21 15.10
C GLY A 118 -11.03 20.93 16.28
N ILE A 119 -12.36 20.78 16.47
CA ILE A 119 -13.10 21.36 17.61
C ILE A 119 -12.57 20.82 18.93
N VAL A 120 -12.39 19.50 19.05
CA VAL A 120 -11.86 18.86 20.27
C VAL A 120 -10.44 19.34 20.55
N THR A 121 -9.60 19.42 19.52
CA THR A 121 -8.22 19.90 19.64
C THR A 121 -8.17 21.34 20.17
N LEU A 122 -8.98 22.24 19.61
CA LEU A 122 -9.09 23.60 20.10
C LEU A 122 -9.63 23.66 21.53
N GLY A 123 -10.67 22.87 21.84
CA GLY A 123 -11.25 22.76 23.17
C GLY A 123 -10.22 22.33 24.23
N VAL A 124 -9.38 21.34 23.92
CA VAL A 124 -8.29 20.89 24.82
C VAL A 124 -7.26 22.00 25.03
N VAL A 125 -6.83 22.68 23.96
CA VAL A 125 -5.87 23.80 24.05
C VAL A 125 -6.44 24.93 24.92
N LEU A 126 -7.70 25.31 24.71
CA LEU A 126 -8.38 26.35 25.49
C LEU A 126 -8.58 25.95 26.95
N PHE A 127 -9.01 24.72 27.20
CA PHE A 127 -9.21 24.20 28.55
C PHE A 127 -7.91 24.20 29.35
N VAL A 128 -6.81 23.75 28.73
CA VAL A 128 -5.49 23.76 29.37
C VAL A 128 -4.98 25.19 29.57
N ALA A 129 -5.16 26.08 28.60
CA ALA A 129 -4.79 27.50 28.76
C ALA A 129 -5.58 28.18 29.89
N TRP A 130 -6.85 27.82 30.07
CA TRP A 130 -7.68 28.27 31.19
C TRP A 130 -7.17 27.73 32.53
N LEU A 131 -6.85 26.42 32.60
CA LEU A 131 -6.25 25.81 33.79
C LEU A 131 -4.92 26.47 34.15
N ASP A 132 -4.03 26.70 33.17
CA ASP A 132 -2.73 27.34 33.38
C ASP A 132 -2.88 28.80 33.85
N SER A 133 -3.89 29.50 33.36
CA SER A 133 -4.21 30.86 33.81
C SER A 133 -4.67 30.91 35.27
N GLY A 134 -5.42 29.91 35.73
CA GLY A 134 -5.84 29.76 37.12
C GLY A 134 -4.78 29.17 38.06
N ALA A 135 -3.88 28.34 37.52
CA ALA A 135 -2.92 27.53 38.27
C ALA A 135 -1.48 28.08 38.23
N ARG A 136 -1.27 29.40 38.05
CA ARG A 136 0.04 30.07 38.19
C ARG A 136 0.58 30.03 39.64
N GLN A 137 0.51 28.88 40.29
CA GLN A 137 1.12 28.58 41.56
C GLN A 137 2.58 28.17 41.37
N LYS A 138 3.41 28.77 42.23
CA LYS A 138 4.87 28.69 42.30
C LYS A 138 5.34 27.33 42.82
N THR A 139 4.88 26.23 42.24
CA THR A 139 5.23 24.89 42.70
C THR A 139 6.56 24.48 42.07
N LYS A 140 7.60 24.43 42.89
CA LYS A 140 8.93 23.97 42.45
C LYS A 140 8.86 22.48 42.15
N MET A 141 9.06 22.09 40.89
CA MET A 141 9.10 20.68 40.51
C MET A 141 10.53 20.21 40.26
N GLN A 142 10.77 18.96 40.62
CA GLN A 142 12.01 18.27 40.28
C GLN A 142 11.97 17.86 38.81
N LEU A 143 13.14 17.82 38.18
CA LEU A 143 13.27 17.52 36.74
C LEU A 143 12.55 16.23 36.30
N PRO A 144 12.63 15.08 37.03
CA PRO A 144 11.92 13.86 36.65
C PRO A 144 10.40 14.04 36.60
N ASN A 145 9.83 14.75 37.58
CA ASN A 145 8.40 15.00 37.68
C ASN A 145 7.89 15.94 36.58
N MET A 146 8.80 16.69 35.95
CA MET A 146 8.49 17.53 34.79
C MET A 146 8.66 16.75 33.49
N LEU A 147 9.68 15.89 33.40
CA LEU A 147 9.95 15.11 32.19
C LEU A 147 8.86 14.08 31.91
N TRP A 148 8.47 13.29 32.91
CA TRP A 148 7.58 12.14 32.71
C TRP A 148 6.22 12.51 32.10
N PRO A 149 5.47 13.51 32.60
CA PRO A 149 4.19 13.89 32.00
C PRO A 149 4.35 14.40 30.56
N ASN A 150 5.42 15.16 30.29
CA ASN A 150 5.69 15.70 28.96
C ASN A 150 5.96 14.60 27.93
N PHE A 151 6.72 13.57 28.32
CA PHE A 151 6.94 12.39 27.48
C PHE A 151 5.66 11.58 27.27
N LEU A 152 4.82 11.42 28.30
CA LEU A 152 3.53 10.75 28.18
C LEU A 152 2.61 11.47 27.20
N PHE A 153 2.50 12.80 27.28
CA PHE A 153 1.71 13.58 26.32
C PHE A 153 2.26 13.48 24.91
N TYR A 154 3.59 13.57 24.75
CA TYR A 154 4.23 13.40 23.45
C TYR A 154 3.96 12.02 22.84
N ALA A 155 4.12 10.95 23.63
CA ALA A 155 3.83 9.59 23.21
C ALA A 155 2.36 9.44 22.83
N LEU A 156 1.44 9.97 23.65
CA LEU A 156 0.01 9.98 23.37
C LEU A 156 -0.31 10.69 22.05
N PHE A 157 0.23 11.89 21.83
CA PHE A 157 -0.02 12.64 20.59
C PHE A 157 0.58 11.95 19.36
N SER A 158 1.74 11.30 19.52
CA SER A 158 2.35 10.50 18.46
C SER A 158 1.48 9.29 18.10
N VAL A 159 0.94 8.58 19.10
CA VAL A 159 0.02 7.44 18.88
C VAL A 159 -1.28 7.91 18.22
N LEU A 160 -1.89 8.98 18.73
CA LEU A 160 -3.09 9.58 18.12
C LEU A 160 -2.80 10.03 16.69
N CYS A 161 -1.60 10.57 16.46
CA CYS A 161 -1.19 11.00 15.13
C CYS A 161 -1.26 9.82 14.16
N VAL A 162 -0.54 8.74 14.45
CA VAL A 162 -0.53 7.53 13.60
C VAL A 162 -1.94 6.93 13.45
N ALA A 163 -2.70 6.83 14.55
CA ALA A 163 -4.04 6.22 14.55
C ALA A 163 -5.04 6.94 13.65
N PHE A 164 -4.92 8.27 13.52
CA PHE A 164 -5.82 9.06 12.66
C PHE A 164 -5.33 9.23 11.22
N THR A 165 -4.12 8.78 10.89
CA THR A 165 -3.56 8.83 9.53
C THR A 165 -4.02 7.64 8.70
N ASN A 166 -3.79 7.70 7.38
CA ASN A 166 -3.94 6.52 6.55
C ASN A 166 -2.84 5.49 6.88
N HIS A 167 -3.24 4.38 7.51
CA HIS A 167 -2.38 3.26 7.90
C HIS A 167 -2.77 1.94 7.21
N ASN A 168 -3.55 2.02 6.11
CA ASN A 168 -3.98 0.83 5.35
C ASN A 168 -2.81 0.23 4.57
N ALA A 169 -2.34 -0.96 4.98
CA ALA A 169 -1.19 -1.60 4.37
C ALA A 169 -1.35 -1.86 2.87
N ALA A 170 -2.54 -2.26 2.42
CA ALA A 170 -2.84 -2.48 1.01
C ALA A 170 -2.66 -1.21 0.16
N GLU A 171 -3.10 -0.07 0.68
CA GLU A 171 -2.95 1.22 0.01
C GLU A 171 -1.49 1.70 -0.01
N HIS A 172 -0.74 1.49 1.08
CA HIS A 172 0.70 1.78 1.10
C HIS A 172 1.50 0.93 0.11
N MET A 173 1.14 -0.36 -0.04
CA MET A 173 1.74 -1.22 -1.06
C MET A 173 1.39 -0.73 -2.47
N GLU A 174 0.13 -0.37 -2.72
CA GLU A 174 -0.29 0.23 -4.01
C GLU A 174 0.53 1.49 -4.35
N LEU A 175 0.68 2.41 -3.40
CA LEU A 175 1.46 3.63 -3.55
C LEU A 175 2.94 3.36 -3.83
N ALA A 176 3.55 2.39 -3.12
CA ALA A 176 4.91 1.98 -3.37
C ALA A 176 5.07 1.39 -4.78
N ALA A 177 4.13 0.53 -5.22
CA ALA A 177 4.12 -0.03 -6.56
C ALA A 177 4.01 1.07 -7.63
N PHE A 178 3.15 2.07 -7.46
CA PHE A 178 3.07 3.23 -8.35
C PHE A 178 4.39 3.98 -8.45
N ARG A 179 5.08 4.23 -7.32
CA ARG A 179 6.38 4.90 -7.35
C ARG A 179 7.40 4.09 -8.17
N HIS A 180 7.52 2.79 -7.92
CA HIS A 180 8.48 1.94 -8.63
C HIS A 180 8.16 1.85 -10.12
N ALA A 181 6.87 1.72 -10.47
CA ALA A 181 6.38 1.75 -11.83
C ALA A 181 6.73 3.06 -12.56
N ASN A 182 6.49 4.22 -11.92
CA ASN A 182 6.78 5.53 -12.51
C ASN A 182 8.29 5.75 -12.71
N LEU A 183 9.13 5.11 -11.88
CA LEU A 183 10.60 5.11 -12.02
C LEU A 183 11.12 4.05 -13.02
N GLY A 184 10.25 3.28 -13.67
CA GLY A 184 10.64 2.21 -14.61
C GLY A 184 11.26 0.97 -13.93
N ARG A 185 11.12 0.82 -12.61
CA ARG A 185 11.71 -0.28 -11.83
C ARG A 185 10.70 -1.42 -11.69
N TYR A 186 10.43 -2.14 -12.76
CA TYR A 186 9.35 -3.14 -12.80
C TYR A 186 9.61 -4.36 -11.91
N GLU A 187 10.87 -4.80 -11.77
CA GLU A 187 11.23 -5.88 -10.82
C GLU A 187 10.84 -5.53 -9.39
N GLU A 188 11.06 -4.29 -8.96
CA GLU A 188 10.67 -3.84 -7.63
C GLU A 188 9.15 -3.87 -7.44
N VAL A 189 8.36 -3.54 -8.49
CA VAL A 189 6.89 -3.63 -8.45
C VAL A 189 6.43 -5.06 -8.15
N VAL A 190 7.11 -6.06 -8.71
CA VAL A 190 6.82 -7.49 -8.47
C VAL A 190 7.04 -7.86 -6.99
N HIS A 191 8.07 -7.29 -6.36
CA HIS A 191 8.40 -7.56 -4.96
C HIS A 191 7.55 -6.78 -3.94
N VAL A 192 6.84 -5.74 -4.36
CA VAL A 192 5.95 -4.99 -3.46
C VAL A 192 4.87 -5.91 -2.90
N GLY A 193 4.86 -6.07 -1.58
CA GLY A 193 3.86 -6.88 -0.90
C GLY A 193 3.98 -8.38 -1.14
N GLU A 194 5.15 -8.89 -1.52
CA GLU A 194 5.37 -10.32 -1.85
C GLU A 194 4.95 -11.29 -0.73
N ARG A 195 5.05 -10.85 0.53
CA ARG A 195 4.65 -11.64 1.70
C ARG A 195 3.24 -11.33 2.21
N SER A 196 2.54 -10.40 1.56
CA SER A 196 1.19 -10.00 1.95
C SER A 196 0.14 -10.74 1.13
N LEU A 197 -0.95 -11.12 1.79
CA LEU A 197 -2.16 -11.61 1.12
C LEU A 197 -3.11 -10.47 0.76
N GLU A 198 -2.92 -9.29 1.34
CA GLU A 198 -3.72 -8.11 1.03
C GLU A 198 -3.32 -7.54 -0.33
N THR A 199 -4.32 -7.20 -1.14
CA THR A 199 -4.11 -6.55 -2.42
C THR A 199 -5.26 -5.62 -2.75
N THR A 200 -5.01 -4.70 -3.66
CA THR A 200 -6.02 -3.82 -4.26
C THR A 200 -6.09 -4.10 -5.76
N PRO A 201 -7.16 -3.68 -6.46
CA PRO A 201 -7.27 -3.89 -7.90
C PRO A 201 -6.09 -3.27 -8.68
N ALA A 202 -5.68 -2.05 -8.30
CA ALA A 202 -4.55 -1.38 -8.93
C ALA A 202 -3.23 -2.10 -8.64
N LEU A 203 -2.97 -2.51 -7.39
CA LEU A 203 -1.75 -3.24 -7.05
C LEU A 203 -1.67 -4.57 -7.81
N THR A 204 -2.78 -5.31 -7.91
CA THR A 204 -2.83 -6.55 -8.71
C THR A 204 -2.54 -6.28 -10.19
N ALA A 205 -3.14 -5.25 -10.78
CA ALA A 205 -2.90 -4.89 -12.18
C ALA A 205 -1.46 -4.46 -12.44
N LEU A 206 -0.89 -3.58 -11.60
CA LEU A 206 0.50 -3.15 -11.69
C LEU A 206 1.45 -4.34 -11.56
N ARG A 207 1.21 -5.23 -10.60
CA ARG A 207 2.04 -6.42 -10.38
C ARG A 207 1.96 -7.38 -11.56
N ASN A 208 0.76 -7.63 -12.09
CA ASN A 208 0.60 -8.54 -13.22
C ASN A 208 1.29 -8.01 -14.48
N VAL A 209 1.13 -6.72 -14.80
CA VAL A 209 1.86 -6.11 -15.93
C VAL A 209 3.36 -6.07 -15.69
N ALA A 210 3.80 -5.82 -14.45
CA ALA A 210 5.22 -5.90 -14.10
C ALA A 210 5.78 -7.31 -14.30
N LEU A 211 5.06 -8.35 -13.88
CA LEU A 211 5.44 -9.74 -14.10
C LEU A 211 5.59 -10.08 -15.58
N VAL A 212 4.69 -9.59 -16.43
CA VAL A 212 4.81 -9.78 -17.88
C VAL A 212 6.01 -8.99 -18.42
N ARG A 213 6.22 -7.73 -17.99
CA ARG A 213 7.38 -6.92 -18.40
C ARG A 213 8.73 -7.54 -18.00
N THR A 214 8.78 -8.26 -16.88
CA THR A 214 10.00 -8.91 -16.41
C THR A 214 10.11 -10.38 -16.85
N GLY A 215 9.18 -10.88 -17.67
CA GLY A 215 9.16 -12.28 -18.12
C GLY A 215 8.85 -13.31 -17.03
N GLY A 216 8.36 -12.87 -15.87
CA GLY A 216 8.06 -13.72 -14.71
C GLY A 216 6.62 -14.22 -14.63
N ALA A 217 5.74 -13.81 -15.56
CA ALA A 217 4.31 -14.14 -15.50
C ALA A 217 4.05 -15.65 -15.51
N GLY A 218 4.70 -16.41 -16.40
CA GLY A 218 4.53 -17.87 -16.45
C GLY A 218 5.00 -18.61 -15.20
N GLU A 219 5.84 -18.01 -14.37
CA GLU A 219 6.42 -18.64 -13.16
C GLU A 219 5.75 -18.20 -11.86
N LYS A 220 5.28 -16.94 -11.81
CA LYS A 220 4.88 -16.29 -10.56
C LYS A 220 3.46 -15.75 -10.55
N LEU A 221 2.72 -15.77 -11.67
CA LEU A 221 1.37 -15.18 -11.73
C LEU A 221 0.45 -15.71 -10.61
N PHE A 222 0.46 -17.02 -10.34
CA PHE A 222 -0.36 -17.62 -9.28
C PHE A 222 0.35 -17.73 -7.93
N SER A 223 1.60 -17.28 -7.85
CA SER A 223 2.31 -17.15 -6.56
C SER A 223 1.80 -15.98 -5.72
N TYR A 224 1.11 -15.03 -6.34
CA TYR A 224 0.44 -13.89 -5.71
C TYR A 224 -1.08 -14.08 -5.66
N PRO A 225 -1.78 -13.41 -4.72
CA PRO A 225 -3.25 -13.42 -4.68
C PRO A 225 -3.86 -12.85 -5.98
N GLN A 226 -4.76 -13.61 -6.61
CA GLN A 226 -5.50 -13.21 -7.81
C GLN A 226 -7.02 -13.08 -7.56
N PRO A 227 -7.48 -12.25 -6.60
CA PRO A 227 -8.91 -12.15 -6.26
C PRO A 227 -9.76 -11.49 -7.36
N TYR A 228 -9.14 -10.80 -8.31
CA TYR A 228 -9.82 -10.09 -9.41
C TYR A 228 -9.80 -10.85 -10.73
N GLY A 229 -9.16 -12.04 -10.78
CA GLY A 229 -9.01 -12.83 -11.99
C GLY A 229 -8.53 -12.01 -13.19
N VAL A 230 -9.18 -12.19 -14.34
CA VAL A 230 -8.82 -11.51 -15.60
C VAL A 230 -8.93 -9.99 -15.51
N GLU A 231 -9.88 -9.47 -14.73
CA GLU A 231 -10.02 -8.01 -14.51
C GLU A 231 -8.85 -7.44 -13.71
N GLY A 232 -8.08 -8.28 -13.03
CA GLY A 232 -6.81 -7.91 -12.39
C GLY A 232 -5.66 -7.70 -13.37
N LEU A 233 -5.85 -7.81 -14.69
CA LEU A 233 -4.85 -7.47 -15.71
C LEU A 233 -4.95 -6.04 -16.22
N LEU A 234 -6.06 -5.36 -15.91
CA LEU A 234 -6.31 -4.01 -16.37
C LEU A 234 -6.69 -3.15 -15.17
N VAL A 235 -6.18 -1.93 -15.11
CA VAL A 235 -6.74 -0.94 -14.19
C VAL A 235 -8.09 -0.51 -14.75
N ASN A 236 -9.13 -1.32 -14.53
CA ASN A 236 -10.48 -1.02 -14.98
C ASN A 236 -10.99 0.25 -14.27
N ARG A 237 -11.78 1.06 -14.99
CA ARG A 237 -12.40 2.33 -14.58
C ARG A 237 -13.31 2.27 -13.34
N PHE A 238 -13.39 1.12 -12.67
CA PHE A 238 -13.98 0.96 -11.33
C PHE A 238 -13.17 1.63 -10.23
N ILE A 239 -11.91 2.00 -10.52
CA ILE A 239 -11.28 3.12 -9.84
C ILE A 239 -11.87 4.35 -10.53
N ASN A 240 -12.85 4.98 -9.87
CA ASN A 240 -13.59 6.15 -10.33
C ASN A 240 -12.77 7.08 -11.24
N GLN A 241 -13.43 7.75 -12.19
CA GLN A 241 -12.92 8.74 -13.15
C GLN A 241 -11.90 9.79 -12.59
N THR A 242 -11.69 9.82 -11.27
CA THR A 242 -10.75 10.62 -10.50
C THR A 242 -9.31 10.10 -10.45
N ASP A 243 -9.00 8.83 -10.73
CA ASP A 243 -7.60 8.32 -10.68
C ASP A 243 -6.92 8.28 -12.06
N ALA A 244 -6.92 9.42 -12.75
CA ALA A 244 -6.21 9.59 -14.02
C ALA A 244 -4.70 9.32 -13.87
N TYR A 245 -4.13 9.60 -12.68
CA TYR A 245 -2.72 9.38 -12.40
C TYR A 245 -2.37 7.89 -12.40
N GLY A 246 -3.08 7.06 -11.62
CA GLY A 246 -2.82 5.63 -11.56
C GLY A 246 -3.00 4.94 -12.91
N ALA A 247 -4.02 5.32 -13.67
CA ALA A 247 -4.22 4.84 -15.04
C ALA A 247 -3.04 5.23 -15.96
N SER A 248 -2.55 6.47 -15.89
CA SER A 248 -1.43 6.92 -16.72
C SER A 248 -0.12 6.17 -16.44
N VAL A 249 0.15 5.84 -15.16
CA VAL A 249 1.33 5.06 -14.77
C VAL A 249 1.20 3.63 -15.30
N PHE A 250 0.03 3.02 -15.12
CA PHE A 250 -0.26 1.69 -15.63
C PHE A 250 -0.08 1.60 -17.16
N TYR A 251 -0.71 2.49 -17.93
CA TYR A 251 -0.63 2.43 -19.39
C TYR A 251 0.75 2.76 -19.93
N ARG A 252 1.58 3.51 -19.20
CA ARG A 252 3.00 3.65 -19.52
C ARG A 252 3.76 2.33 -19.38
N MET A 253 3.40 1.51 -18.40
CA MET A 253 3.92 0.15 -18.29
C MET A 253 3.35 -0.75 -19.38
N ALA A 254 2.05 -0.67 -19.69
CA ALA A 254 1.43 -1.54 -20.67
C ALA A 254 1.75 -1.16 -22.13
N GLY A 255 2.15 0.09 -22.38
CA GLY A 255 2.54 0.62 -23.69
C GLY A 255 1.38 1.11 -24.55
N THR A 256 0.15 0.63 -24.32
CA THR A 256 -1.04 1.04 -25.09
C THR A 256 -2.23 1.24 -24.15
N GLU A 257 -3.01 2.29 -24.35
CA GLU A 257 -4.23 2.54 -23.58
C GLU A 257 -5.37 1.60 -23.98
N ALA A 258 -6.26 1.29 -23.03
CA ALA A 258 -7.49 0.56 -23.32
C ALA A 258 -8.55 1.49 -23.93
N TYR A 259 -9.38 0.95 -24.82
CA TYR A 259 -10.51 1.69 -25.36
C TYR A 259 -11.62 1.87 -24.31
N GLY A 260 -12.47 2.87 -24.52
CA GLY A 260 -13.58 3.16 -23.61
C GLY A 260 -14.53 1.96 -23.49
N GLY A 261 -14.63 1.39 -22.28
CA GLY A 261 -15.50 0.24 -22.00
C GLY A 261 -14.91 -1.12 -22.42
N GLU A 262 -13.64 -1.16 -22.84
CA GLU A 262 -12.94 -2.40 -23.16
C GLU A 262 -12.73 -3.24 -21.89
N THR A 263 -13.04 -4.54 -21.96
CA THR A 263 -12.78 -5.48 -20.87
C THR A 263 -11.29 -5.86 -20.84
N ALA A 264 -10.78 -6.30 -19.68
CA ALA A 264 -9.38 -6.71 -19.57
C ALA A 264 -9.01 -7.81 -20.58
N LYS A 265 -9.93 -8.73 -20.83
CA LYS A 265 -9.79 -9.78 -21.85
C LYS A 265 -9.71 -9.23 -23.27
N ALA A 266 -10.64 -8.34 -23.64
CA ALA A 266 -10.65 -7.73 -24.97
C ALA A 266 -9.38 -6.91 -25.22
N TYR A 267 -8.92 -6.19 -24.20
CA TYR A 267 -7.66 -5.46 -24.23
C TYR A 267 -6.46 -6.38 -24.51
N CYS A 268 -6.30 -7.46 -23.75
CA CYS A 268 -5.18 -8.38 -23.93
C CYS A 268 -5.22 -9.08 -25.30
N GLN A 269 -6.41 -9.49 -25.74
CA GLN A 269 -6.60 -10.11 -27.06
C GLN A 269 -6.24 -9.13 -28.18
N ARG A 270 -6.64 -7.87 -28.07
CA ARG A 270 -6.30 -6.84 -29.06
C ARG A 270 -4.80 -6.58 -29.11
N LEU A 271 -4.13 -6.48 -27.96
CA LEU A 271 -2.67 -6.33 -27.92
C LEU A 271 -1.98 -7.46 -28.68
N TYR A 272 -2.38 -8.70 -28.43
CA TYR A 272 -1.84 -9.88 -29.10
C TYR A 272 -2.10 -9.91 -30.61
N GLN A 273 -3.27 -9.45 -31.06
CA GLN A 273 -3.60 -9.39 -32.48
C GLN A 273 -2.85 -8.26 -33.22
N GLN A 274 -2.53 -7.17 -32.53
CA GLN A 274 -1.93 -5.97 -33.15
C GLN A 274 -0.39 -5.99 -33.12
N ASN A 275 0.22 -6.69 -32.16
CA ASN A 275 1.66 -6.71 -31.98
C ASN A 275 2.21 -8.13 -31.95
N ASP A 276 3.29 -8.36 -32.68
CA ASP A 276 4.05 -9.60 -32.62
C ASP A 276 5.23 -9.46 -31.65
N ASP A 277 4.90 -9.32 -30.35
CA ASP A 277 5.87 -9.18 -29.28
C ASP A 277 5.56 -10.09 -28.08
N SER A 278 6.60 -10.42 -27.30
CA SER A 278 6.47 -11.34 -26.16
C SER A 278 5.58 -10.78 -25.05
N PHE A 279 5.57 -9.46 -24.83
CA PHE A 279 4.74 -8.85 -23.80
C PHE A 279 3.25 -8.99 -24.14
N SER A 280 2.86 -8.71 -25.39
CA SER A 280 1.48 -8.87 -25.85
C SER A 280 1.02 -10.33 -25.79
N ARG A 281 1.90 -11.27 -26.15
CA ARG A 281 1.66 -12.73 -26.03
C ARG A 281 1.46 -13.14 -24.57
N ASP A 282 2.36 -12.75 -23.67
CA ASP A 282 2.33 -13.13 -22.27
C ASP A 282 1.13 -12.50 -21.53
N MET A 283 0.75 -11.26 -21.88
CA MET A 283 -0.50 -10.64 -21.40
C MET A 283 -1.72 -11.45 -21.82
N TYR A 284 -1.75 -11.93 -23.06
CA TYR A 284 -2.86 -12.72 -23.56
C TYR A 284 -2.92 -14.11 -22.92
N ILE A 285 -1.79 -14.81 -22.79
CA ILE A 285 -1.72 -16.07 -22.04
C ILE A 285 -2.19 -15.87 -20.59
N ALA A 286 -1.69 -14.85 -19.90
CA ALA A 286 -2.13 -14.52 -18.54
C ALA A 286 -3.65 -14.30 -18.49
N SER A 287 -4.22 -13.64 -19.49
CA SER A 287 -5.67 -13.40 -19.58
C SER A 287 -6.47 -14.71 -19.73
N LEU A 288 -5.98 -15.67 -20.53
CA LEU A 288 -6.63 -16.96 -20.70
C LEU A 288 -6.58 -17.79 -19.42
N LEU A 289 -5.42 -17.84 -18.75
CA LEU A 289 -5.26 -18.59 -17.51
C LEU A 289 -6.10 -17.96 -16.38
N LEU A 290 -6.07 -16.64 -16.22
CA LEU A 290 -6.88 -15.95 -15.21
C LEU A 290 -8.39 -16.07 -15.49
N ASP A 291 -8.82 -16.11 -16.76
CA ASP A 291 -10.21 -16.37 -17.16
C ASP A 291 -10.58 -17.87 -17.12
N ARG A 292 -9.64 -18.74 -16.72
CA ARG A 292 -9.80 -20.21 -16.67
C ARG A 292 -10.17 -20.84 -18.02
N ARG A 293 -9.78 -20.19 -19.12
CA ARG A 293 -9.97 -20.69 -20.49
C ARG A 293 -8.80 -21.55 -20.92
N VAL A 294 -8.60 -22.64 -20.20
CA VAL A 294 -7.53 -23.60 -20.46
C VAL A 294 -7.67 -24.28 -21.82
N ASP A 295 -8.91 -24.42 -22.31
CA ASP A 295 -9.24 -24.91 -23.66
C ASP A 295 -8.71 -23.99 -24.77
N ALA A 296 -8.90 -22.66 -24.59
CA ALA A 296 -8.41 -21.67 -25.53
C ALA A 296 -6.89 -21.54 -25.48
N PHE A 297 -6.32 -21.60 -24.27
CA PHE A 297 -4.88 -21.64 -24.08
C PHE A 297 -4.25 -22.81 -24.84
N ALA A 298 -4.77 -24.03 -24.67
CA ALA A 298 -4.24 -25.21 -25.34
C ALA A 298 -4.33 -25.14 -26.88
N ARG A 299 -5.44 -24.59 -27.41
CA ARG A 299 -5.65 -24.45 -28.85
C ARG A 299 -4.72 -23.43 -29.49
N GLU A 300 -4.52 -22.29 -28.82
CA GLU A 300 -3.77 -21.16 -29.38
C GLU A 300 -2.27 -21.25 -29.09
N PHE A 301 -1.89 -21.94 -28.02
CA PHE A 301 -0.50 -22.09 -27.56
C PHE A 301 -0.12 -23.56 -27.39
N PRO A 302 -0.21 -24.40 -28.43
CA PRO A 302 0.19 -25.80 -28.36
C PRO A 302 1.67 -25.94 -27.93
N PRO A 303 2.09 -27.07 -27.34
CA PRO A 303 3.46 -27.22 -26.82
C PRO A 303 4.54 -26.92 -27.88
N GLN A 304 4.25 -27.24 -29.14
CA GLN A 304 5.12 -26.95 -30.28
C GLN A 304 5.26 -25.45 -30.57
N ALA A 305 4.21 -24.65 -30.35
CA ALA A 305 4.23 -23.21 -30.54
C ALA A 305 4.89 -22.48 -29.35
N LEU A 306 4.79 -23.05 -28.15
CA LEU A 306 5.45 -22.51 -26.97
C LEU A 306 6.96 -22.79 -26.98
N GLY A 307 7.43 -23.96 -27.44
CA GLY A 307 8.87 -24.27 -27.48
C GLY A 307 9.53 -24.01 -26.12
N ASP A 308 10.59 -23.19 -26.08
CA ASP A 308 11.27 -22.77 -24.85
C ASP A 308 10.36 -22.02 -23.85
N THR A 309 9.30 -21.35 -24.35
CA THR A 309 8.31 -20.67 -23.51
C THR A 309 7.34 -21.62 -22.80
N LEU A 310 7.39 -22.94 -23.05
CA LEU A 310 6.64 -23.94 -22.28
C LEU A 310 7.30 -24.24 -20.93
N ALA A 311 8.57 -23.88 -20.74
CA ALA A 311 9.31 -24.08 -19.50
C ALA A 311 8.62 -23.54 -18.21
N PRO A 312 7.88 -22.41 -18.23
CA PRO A 312 7.30 -21.83 -17.02
C PRO A 312 6.29 -22.75 -16.34
N ILE A 313 6.36 -22.82 -15.01
CA ILE A 313 5.59 -23.79 -14.22
C ILE A 313 4.07 -23.69 -14.47
N HIS A 314 3.51 -22.48 -14.56
CA HIS A 314 2.07 -22.32 -14.69
C HIS A 314 1.53 -22.73 -16.06
N TYR A 315 2.37 -22.73 -17.09
CA TYR A 315 1.98 -23.20 -18.42
C TYR A 315 1.96 -24.73 -18.46
N ARG A 316 2.96 -25.36 -17.84
CA ARG A 316 3.01 -26.81 -17.62
C ARG A 316 1.83 -27.29 -16.78
N GLU A 317 1.51 -26.56 -15.70
CA GLU A 317 0.32 -26.81 -14.87
C GLU A 317 -0.97 -26.71 -15.70
N ALA A 318 -1.09 -25.69 -16.55
CA ALA A 318 -2.26 -25.52 -17.42
C ALA A 318 -2.42 -26.66 -18.43
N TRP A 319 -1.32 -27.14 -19.01
CA TRP A 319 -1.33 -28.30 -19.89
C TRP A 319 -1.79 -29.57 -19.18
N ILE A 320 -1.24 -29.88 -18.01
CA ILE A 320 -1.66 -31.06 -17.21
C ILE A 320 -3.16 -31.00 -16.91
N LEU A 321 -3.67 -29.83 -16.54
CA LEU A 321 -5.09 -29.63 -16.31
C LEU A 321 -5.91 -29.84 -17.59
N TYR A 322 -5.44 -29.36 -18.74
CA TYR A 322 -6.12 -29.55 -20.02
C TYR A 322 -6.28 -31.04 -20.36
N TYR A 323 -5.22 -31.85 -20.23
CA TYR A 323 -5.29 -33.30 -20.48
C TYR A 323 -6.28 -34.03 -19.58
N ASP A 324 -6.36 -33.63 -18.32
CA ASP A 324 -7.30 -34.21 -17.37
C ASP A 324 -8.76 -33.86 -17.71
N LEU A 325 -9.00 -32.69 -18.31
CA LEU A 325 -10.33 -32.24 -18.71
C LEU A 325 -10.76 -32.76 -20.10
N TYR A 326 -9.80 -33.02 -21.00
CA TYR A 326 -10.03 -33.39 -22.40
C TYR A 326 -9.20 -34.61 -22.82
N PRO A 327 -9.45 -35.81 -22.24
CA PRO A 327 -8.63 -37.00 -22.47
C PRO A 327 -8.71 -37.55 -23.90
N ASP A 328 -9.74 -37.16 -24.68
CA ASP A 328 -9.99 -37.66 -26.04
C ASP A 328 -9.31 -36.83 -27.15
N GLU A 329 -8.56 -35.77 -26.80
CA GLU A 329 -7.88 -34.90 -27.79
C GLU A 329 -6.43 -35.31 -28.09
N ASN A 330 -5.97 -35.09 -29.33
CA ASN A 330 -4.73 -35.62 -29.93
C ASN A 330 -3.40 -35.02 -29.42
N TYR A 331 -3.42 -34.16 -28.41
CA TYR A 331 -2.17 -33.64 -27.87
C TYR A 331 -1.55 -34.70 -26.92
N THR A 332 -0.23 -34.72 -26.78
CA THR A 332 0.43 -35.58 -25.78
C THR A 332 1.48 -34.75 -25.08
N TYR A 333 1.33 -34.57 -23.77
CA TYR A 333 2.28 -33.86 -22.91
C TYR A 333 2.46 -34.71 -21.67
N HIS A 334 3.72 -34.88 -21.28
CA HIS A 334 4.08 -35.61 -20.09
C HIS A 334 5.01 -34.80 -19.23
N ASP A 335 4.74 -34.82 -17.94
CA ASP A 335 5.51 -34.07 -16.94
C ASP A 335 5.75 -34.91 -15.69
N SER A 336 6.92 -35.54 -15.64
CA SER A 336 7.28 -36.47 -14.56
C SER A 336 7.32 -35.82 -13.18
N GLU A 337 7.42 -34.49 -13.10
CA GLU A 337 7.50 -33.76 -11.84
C GLU A 337 6.12 -33.29 -11.36
N LEU A 338 5.32 -32.72 -12.27
CA LEU A 338 4.05 -32.09 -11.92
C LEU A 338 2.86 -33.06 -11.96
N GLU A 339 2.88 -34.12 -12.79
CA GLU A 339 1.79 -35.10 -12.84
C GLU A 339 1.52 -35.78 -11.49
N PRO A 340 2.54 -36.28 -10.73
CA PRO A 340 2.31 -36.85 -9.41
C PRO A 340 1.72 -35.83 -8.42
N LEU A 341 2.18 -34.57 -8.49
CA LEU A 341 1.69 -33.48 -7.64
C LEU A 341 0.23 -33.12 -7.96
N TYR A 342 -0.14 -33.15 -9.23
CA TYR A 342 -1.52 -32.93 -9.66
C TYR A 342 -2.44 -34.05 -9.20
N ALA A 343 -2.02 -35.32 -9.36
CA ALA A 343 -2.77 -36.48 -8.89
C ALA A 343 -3.01 -36.42 -7.38
N GLU A 344 -1.98 -36.05 -6.61
CA GLU A 344 -2.09 -35.80 -5.17
C GLU A 344 -3.10 -34.68 -4.88
N TYR A 345 -3.00 -33.54 -5.57
CA TYR A 345 -3.92 -32.42 -5.43
C TYR A 345 -5.38 -32.84 -5.67
N LYS A 346 -5.66 -33.61 -6.73
CA LYS A 346 -7.01 -34.12 -7.02
C LYS A 346 -7.53 -35.05 -5.92
N SER A 347 -6.69 -35.96 -5.42
CA SER A 347 -7.07 -36.89 -4.35
C SER A 347 -7.47 -36.17 -3.06
N ILE A 348 -6.81 -35.04 -2.76
CA ILE A 348 -7.15 -34.17 -1.63
C ILE A 348 -8.47 -33.43 -1.91
N MET A 349 -8.66 -32.93 -3.13
CA MET A 349 -9.87 -32.20 -3.53
C MET A 349 -11.13 -33.08 -3.59
N SER A 350 -11.02 -34.37 -3.91
CA SER A 350 -12.16 -35.31 -3.89
C SER A 350 -12.67 -35.60 -2.47
N ASN A 351 -11.79 -35.55 -1.47
CA ASN A 351 -12.10 -35.85 -0.07
C ASN A 351 -12.57 -34.63 0.75
N ARG A 352 -12.83 -33.49 0.09
CA ARG A 352 -13.10 -32.16 0.69
C ARG A 352 -14.25 -32.11 1.71
N ARG A 353 -15.21 -33.06 1.64
CA ARG A 353 -16.35 -33.13 2.57
C ARG A 353 -15.98 -33.61 3.98
N LEU A 354 -14.81 -34.21 4.17
CA LEU A 354 -14.40 -34.85 5.44
C LEU A 354 -13.22 -34.15 6.14
N GLU A 355 -12.73 -33.02 5.62
CA GLU A 355 -11.49 -32.42 6.12
C GLU A 355 -11.67 -31.48 7.33
N PRO A 356 -10.93 -31.69 8.43
CA PRO A 356 -10.75 -30.71 9.50
C PRO A 356 -10.16 -29.39 8.97
N VAL A 357 -10.47 -28.26 9.62
CA VAL A 357 -9.95 -26.93 9.26
C VAL A 357 -8.42 -26.90 9.17
N ALA A 358 -7.72 -27.71 9.98
CA ALA A 358 -6.26 -27.84 9.97
C ALA A 358 -5.70 -28.29 8.60
N ASN A 359 -6.41 -29.13 7.85
CA ASN A 359 -5.96 -29.59 6.53
C ASN A 359 -6.09 -28.52 5.44
N ARG A 360 -6.99 -27.54 5.62
CA ARG A 360 -7.15 -26.43 4.66
C ARG A 360 -5.91 -25.56 4.57
N ASN A 361 -5.27 -25.29 5.71
CA ASN A 361 -4.06 -24.47 5.77
C ASN A 361 -2.87 -25.22 5.17
N THR A 362 -2.70 -26.51 5.47
CA THR A 362 -1.64 -27.34 4.86
C THR A 362 -1.80 -27.42 3.34
N ARG A 363 -3.03 -27.55 2.83
CA ARG A 363 -3.31 -27.51 1.39
C ARG A 363 -2.96 -26.16 0.77
N PHE A 364 -3.33 -25.06 1.41
CA PHE A 364 -2.98 -23.72 0.92
C PHE A 364 -1.46 -23.50 0.91
N LEU A 365 -0.75 -23.96 1.95
CA LEU A 365 0.70 -23.87 2.01
C LEU A 365 1.37 -24.67 0.89
N ARG A 366 0.83 -25.82 0.51
CA ARG A 366 1.44 -26.73 -0.48
C ARG A 366 1.04 -26.43 -1.93
N PHE A 367 -0.24 -26.15 -2.19
CA PHE A 367 -0.78 -25.99 -3.53
C PHE A 367 -1.36 -24.60 -3.81
N GLY A 368 -1.41 -23.71 -2.82
CA GLY A 368 -2.06 -22.40 -2.94
C GLY A 368 -1.48 -21.49 -4.02
N LYS A 369 -0.25 -21.78 -4.47
CA LYS A 369 0.47 -21.06 -5.53
C LYS A 369 0.35 -21.68 -6.93
N THR A 370 -0.35 -22.80 -7.05
CA THR A 370 -0.52 -23.52 -8.33
C THR A 370 -1.68 -22.96 -9.14
N TYR A 371 -1.58 -23.03 -10.46
CA TYR A 371 -2.69 -22.73 -11.35
C TYR A 371 -3.91 -23.64 -11.08
N TRP A 372 -3.69 -24.92 -10.77
CA TRP A 372 -4.76 -25.86 -10.43
C TRP A 372 -5.60 -25.35 -9.25
N HIS A 373 -4.94 -24.90 -8.18
CA HIS A 373 -5.62 -24.36 -7.02
C HIS A 373 -6.47 -23.14 -7.39
N TYR A 374 -5.90 -22.20 -8.15
CA TYR A 374 -6.64 -21.06 -8.67
C TYR A 374 -7.85 -21.50 -9.49
N PHE A 375 -7.67 -22.40 -10.46
CA PHE A 375 -8.70 -22.86 -11.39
C PHE A 375 -9.94 -23.41 -10.67
N TYR A 376 -9.74 -24.29 -9.67
CA TYR A 376 -10.84 -24.95 -8.96
C TYR A 376 -11.46 -24.13 -7.81
N THR A 377 -10.78 -23.06 -7.35
CA THR A 377 -11.23 -22.25 -6.20
C THR A 377 -11.70 -20.85 -6.56
N ALA A 378 -11.20 -20.25 -7.65
CA ALA A 378 -11.63 -18.93 -8.10
C ALA A 378 -13.15 -18.93 -8.43
N GLY A 379 -13.88 -17.93 -7.93
CA GLY A 379 -15.32 -17.76 -8.18
C GLY A 379 -16.26 -18.65 -7.36
N LYS A 380 -15.79 -19.23 -6.24
CA LYS A 380 -16.64 -19.86 -5.21
C LYS A 380 -16.77 -19.01 -3.96
#